data_AF-A0A1G8YX12-F1
#
_entry.id   AF-A0A1G8YX12-F1
#
_cell.length_a   1.000
_cell.length_b   1.000
_cell.length_c   1.000
_cell.angle_alpha   90.00
_cell.angle_beta   90.00
_cell.angle_gamma   90.00
#
_symmetry.space_group_name_H-M   'P 1'
#
loop_
_entity.id
_entity.type
_entity.pdbx_description
1 polymer ?
#
loop_
_entity_poly.entity_id
_entity_poly.type
_entity_poly.pdbx_seq_one_letter_code
_entity_poly.pdbx_strand_id
1 'polypeptide(L)'
;MEPALIVLYYLLFFFWLLLIARIVVELVRAFARDWRPGGGVAIALETIYTVTDPPVRLLRRVIPTVRIGNVGLDLSIMVLLLVVYILMRLVQPG
;
A
#
# COMPACT_ATOMS: atom_id res chain seq x y z
N MET A 1 -6.63 -27.91 6.91
CA MET A 1 -6.24 -26.49 6.73
C MET A 1 -6.54 -25.77 8.03
N GLU A 2 -5.53 -25.22 8.70
CA GLU A 2 -5.77 -24.47 9.94
C GLU A 2 -6.56 -23.19 9.61
N PRO A 3 -7.75 -22.97 10.21
CA PRO A 3 -8.60 -21.83 9.87
C PRO A 3 -7.88 -20.48 10.08
N ALA A 4 -6.91 -20.45 10.99
CA ALA A 4 -6.05 -19.29 11.23
C ALA A 4 -5.25 -18.86 10.00
N LEU A 5 -4.71 -19.81 9.22
CA LEU A 5 -3.91 -19.50 8.02
C LEU A 5 -4.76 -18.88 6.91
N ILE A 6 -6.01 -19.33 6.78
CA ILE A 6 -6.96 -18.78 5.82
C ILE A 6 -7.29 -17.32 6.17
N VAL A 7 -7.60 -17.05 7.44
CA VAL A 7 -7.88 -15.69 7.91
C VAL A 7 -6.67 -14.78 7.69
N LEU A 8 -5.46 -15.25 8.03
CA LEU A 8 -4.24 -14.49 7.84
C LEU A 8 -3.96 -14.19 6.36
N TYR A 9 -4.17 -15.16 5.47
CA TYR A 9 -4.03 -14.97 4.03
C TYR A 9 -4.97 -13.87 3.52
N TYR A 10 -6.25 -13.90 3.91
CA TYR A 10 -7.20 -12.87 3.48
C TYR A 10 -6.85 -11.49 4.04
N LEU A 11 -6.38 -11.39 5.29
CA LEU A 11 -5.91 -10.12 5.85
C LEU A 11 -4.74 -9.56 5.05
N LEU A 12 -3.75 -10.39 4.71
CA LEU A 12 -2.63 -9.99 3.87
C LEU A 12 -3.08 -9.61 2.45
N PHE A 13 -4.06 -10.33 1.88
CA PHE A 13 -4.63 -10.01 0.57
C PHE A 13 -5.33 -8.64 0.56
N PHE A 14 -6.19 -8.36 1.54
CA PHE A 14 -6.85 -7.05 1.64
C PHE A 14 -5.83 -5.93 1.86
N PHE A 15 -4.82 -6.18 2.70
CA PHE A 15 -3.74 -5.22 2.90
C PHE A 15 -2.94 -4.97 1.62
N TRP A 16 -2.63 -6.02 0.85
CA TRP A 16 -1.98 -5.90 -0.45
C TRP A 16 -2.81 -5.08 -1.44
N LEU A 17 -4.14 -5.26 -1.45
CA LEU A 17 -5.05 -4.46 -2.28
C LEU A 17 -5.02 -2.97 -1.88
N LEU A 18 -4.93 -2.65 -0.59
CA LEU A 18 -4.80 -1.27 -0.12
C LEU A 18 -3.47 -0.63 -0.54
N LEU A 19 -2.37 -1.40 -0.57
CA LEU A 19 -1.08 -0.92 -1.07
C LEU A 19 -1.14 -0.60 -2.57
N ILE A 20 -1.80 -1.45 -3.35
CA ILE A 20 -2.07 -1.18 -4.78
C ILE A 20 -2.91 0.08 -4.93
N ALA A 21 -3.99 0.22 -4.16
CA ALA A 21 -4.84 1.41 -4.18
C ALA A 21 -4.02 2.67 -3.89
N ARG A 22 -3.07 2.61 -2.94
CA ARG A 22 -2.17 3.72 -2.63
C ARG A 22 -1.29 4.12 -3.81
N ILE A 23 -0.70 3.15 -4.53
CA ILE A 23 0.08 3.43 -5.75
C ILE A 23 -0.80 4.13 -6.79
N VAL A 24 -2.03 3.67 -6.99
CA VAL A 24 -2.98 4.30 -7.92
C VAL A 24 -3.25 5.74 -7.49
N VAL A 25 -3.48 6.01 -6.21
CA VAL A 25 -3.73 7.36 -5.71
C VAL A 25 -2.52 8.27 -5.88
N GLU A 26 -1.31 7.77 -5.65
CA GLU A 26 -0.07 8.51 -5.90
C GLU A 26 0.09 8.87 -7.38
N LEU A 27 -0.18 7.92 -8.28
CA LEU A 27 -0.21 8.17 -9.72
C LEU A 27 -1.27 9.21 -10.10
N VAL A 28 -2.51 9.07 -9.61
CA VAL A 28 -3.59 10.03 -9.86
C VAL A 28 -3.17 11.43 -9.41
N ARG A 29 -2.58 11.58 -8.21
CA ARG A 29 -2.09 12.88 -7.73
C ARG A 29 -0.94 13.43 -8.54
N ALA A 30 -0.05 12.56 -9.04
CA ALA A 30 1.08 12.97 -9.88
C ALA A 30 0.61 13.51 -11.25
N PHE A 31 -0.41 12.87 -11.84
CA PHE A 31 -0.97 13.27 -13.14
C PHE A 31 -2.00 14.40 -13.03
N ALA A 32 -2.86 14.39 -12.01
CA ALA A 32 -3.90 15.38 -11.78
C ALA A 32 -3.54 16.28 -10.60
N ARG A 33 -2.61 17.22 -10.84
CA ARG A 33 -2.06 18.10 -9.78
C ARG A 33 -3.09 18.99 -9.10
N ASP A 34 -4.16 19.36 -9.80
CA ASP A 34 -5.26 20.19 -9.27
C ASP A 34 -6.38 19.37 -8.62
N TRP A 35 -6.23 18.04 -8.54
CA TRP A 35 -7.26 17.16 -7.99
C TRP A 35 -7.42 17.35 -6.48
N ARG A 36 -8.64 17.72 -6.08
CA ARG A 36 -9.06 17.86 -4.68
C ARG A 36 -10.08 16.77 -4.36
N PRO A 37 -9.71 15.69 -3.66
CA PRO A 37 -10.66 14.64 -3.30
C PRO A 37 -11.71 15.21 -2.33
N GLY A 38 -12.99 14.98 -2.63
CA GLY A 38 -14.12 15.40 -1.81
C GLY A 38 -15.11 14.26 -1.59
N GLY A 39 -15.97 14.41 -0.58
CA GLY A 39 -17.03 13.45 -0.25
C GLY A 39 -16.49 12.04 0.03
N GLY A 40 -17.15 11.02 -0.53
CA GLY A 40 -16.81 9.61 -0.30
C GLY A 40 -15.38 9.23 -0.73
N VAL A 41 -14.82 9.90 -1.74
CA VAL A 41 -13.43 9.66 -2.16
C VAL A 41 -12.45 10.09 -1.08
N ALA A 42 -12.68 11.23 -0.41
CA ALA A 42 -11.81 11.70 0.66
C ALA A 42 -11.76 10.69 1.83
N ILE A 43 -12.92 10.13 2.20
CA ILE A 43 -13.03 9.11 3.26
C ILE A 43 -12.29 7.82 2.88
N ALA A 44 -12.44 7.37 1.63
CA ALA A 44 -11.74 6.18 1.14
C ALA A 44 -10.22 6.39 1.17
N LEU A 45 -9.74 7.56 0.72
CA LEU A 45 -8.33 7.92 0.76
C LEU A 45 -7.79 7.95 2.19
N GLU A 46 -8.49 8.59 3.11
CA GLU A 46 -8.11 8.64 4.53
C GLU A 46 -8.02 7.24 5.14
N THR A 47 -8.96 6.36 4.80
CA THR A 47 -8.95 4.96 5.25
C THR A 47 -7.73 4.22 4.72
N ILE A 48 -7.46 4.33 3.40
CA ILE A 48 -6.28 3.72 2.78
C ILE A 48 -5.00 4.22 3.45
N TYR A 49 -4.85 5.53 3.62
CA TYR A 49 -3.66 6.11 4.24
C TYR A 49 -3.51 5.68 5.69
N THR A 50 -4.59 5.67 6.47
CA THR A 50 -4.54 5.27 7.88
C THR A 50 -4.04 3.84 8.05
N VAL A 51 -4.49 2.91 7.20
CA VAL A 51 -4.09 1.50 7.28
C VAL A 51 -2.69 1.27 6.72
N THR A 52 -2.32 1.98 5.64
CA THR A 52 -1.04 1.74 4.94
C THR A 52 0.12 2.59 5.48
N ASP A 53 -0.14 3.73 6.13
CA ASP A 53 0.90 4.65 6.61
C ASP A 53 1.81 4.06 7.69
N PRO A 54 1.32 3.36 8.73
CA PRO A 54 2.21 2.79 9.75
C PRO A 54 3.28 1.83 9.19
N PRO A 55 2.94 0.82 8.36
CA PRO A 55 3.93 -0.09 7.77
C PRO A 55 4.81 0.58 6.73
N VAL A 56 4.28 1.51 5.91
CA VAL A 56 5.09 2.29 4.97
C VAL A 56 6.11 3.16 5.72
N ARG A 57 5.69 3.84 6.80
CA ARG A 57 6.59 4.66 7.64
C ARG A 57 7.67 3.82 8.31
N LEU A 58 7.36 2.59 8.72
CA LEU A 58 8.36 1.67 9.26
C LEU A 58 9.45 1.36 8.22
N LEU A 59 9.05 1.05 6.99
CA LEU A 59 9.98 0.78 5.88
C LEU A 59 10.76 2.02 5.45
N ARG A 60 10.13 3.21 5.46
CA ARG A 60 10.79 4.49 5.14
C ARG A 60 11.96 4.82 6.06
N ARG A 61 12.04 4.23 7.27
CA ARG A 61 13.21 4.37 8.15
C ARG A 61 14.45 3.67 7.61
N VAL A 62 14.25 2.62 6.81
CA VAL A 62 15.34 1.80 6.24
C VAL A 62 15.60 2.19 4.79
N ILE A 63 14.53 2.43 4.02
CA ILE A 63 14.60 2.70 2.59
C ILE A 63 14.09 4.11 2.33
N PRO A 64 14.95 5.09 2.02
CA PRO A 64 14.54 6.45 1.74
C PRO A 64 13.73 6.54 0.44
N THR A 65 12.87 7.55 0.34
CA THR A 65 12.12 7.83 -0.89
C THR A 65 13.04 8.39 -1.96
N VAL A 66 12.99 7.81 -3.16
CA VAL A 66 13.80 8.27 -4.29
C VAL A 66 13.00 9.24 -5.14
N ARG A 67 13.54 10.44 -5.32
CA ARG A 67 12.95 11.46 -6.18
C ARG A 67 13.63 11.41 -7.53
N ILE A 68 12.87 11.21 -8.60
CA ILE A 68 13.37 11.28 -9.97
C ILE A 68 12.79 12.54 -10.60
N GLY A 69 13.65 13.57 -10.74
CA GLY A 69 13.23 14.89 -11.23
C GLY A 69 12.19 15.52 -10.29
N ASN A 70 11.01 15.82 -10.83
CA ASN A 70 9.91 16.44 -10.07
C ASN A 70 8.87 15.43 -9.54
N VAL A 71 9.11 14.11 -9.72
CA VAL A 71 8.22 13.04 -9.27
C VAL A 71 8.91 12.21 -8.19
N GLY A 72 8.33 12.18 -6.99
CA GLY A 72 8.76 11.26 -5.95
C GLY A 72 8.19 9.88 -6.20
N LEU A 73 9.02 8.88 -6.44
CA LEU A 73 8.62 7.48 -6.48
C LEU A 73 8.88 6.86 -5.11
N ASP A 74 7.83 6.41 -4.44
CA ASP A 74 7.95 5.77 -3.14
C ASP A 74 8.38 4.30 -3.29
N LEU A 75 9.69 4.08 -3.31
CA LEU A 75 10.28 2.74 -3.31
C LEU A 75 9.89 1.93 -2.07
N SER A 76 9.61 2.59 -0.94
CA SER A 76 9.22 1.89 0.29
C SER A 76 7.88 1.17 0.11
N ILE A 77 6.94 1.76 -0.64
CA ILE A 77 5.66 1.10 -0.98
C ILE A 77 5.88 -0.08 -1.92
N MET A 78 6.75 0.06 -2.92
CA MET A 78 7.07 -1.05 -3.84
C MET A 78 7.68 -2.24 -3.10
N VAL A 79 8.60 -1.98 -2.18
CA VAL A 79 9.20 -3.02 -1.34
C VAL A 79 8.17 -3.64 -0.39
N LEU A 80 7.32 -2.82 0.24
CA LEU A 80 6.26 -3.33 1.11
C LEU A 80 5.31 -4.27 0.36
N LEU A 81 4.94 -3.91 -0.86
CA LEU A 81 4.09 -4.72 -1.72
C LEU A 81 4.72 -6.08 -2.01
N LEU A 82 6.02 -6.10 -2.32
CA LEU A 82 6.78 -7.34 -2.53
C LEU A 82 6.86 -8.18 -1.25
N VAL A 83 7.14 -7.57 -0.10
CA VAL A 83 7.19 -8.27 1.20
C VAL A 83 5.85 -8.92 1.52
N VAL A 84 4.74 -8.18 1.39
CA VAL A 84 3.40 -8.71 1.65
C VAL A 84 3.07 -9.83 0.67
N TYR A 85 3.42 -9.69 -0.60
CA TYR A 85 3.23 -10.75 -1.60
C TYR A 85 4.00 -12.02 -1.23
N ILE A 86 5.25 -11.91 -0.79
CA ILE A 86 6.04 -13.05 -0.31
C ILE A 86 5.38 -13.68 0.92
N LEU A 87 4.94 -12.88 1.89
CA LEU A 87 4.23 -13.39 3.07
C LEU A 87 2.95 -14.15 2.69
N MET A 88 2.19 -13.64 1.72
CA MET A 88 1.01 -14.33 1.20
C MET A 88 1.36 -15.68 0.58
N ARG A 89 2.48 -15.79 -0.14
CA ARG A 89 2.96 -17.06 -0.72
C ARG A 89 3.35 -18.08 0.36
N LEU A 90 3.95 -17.62 1.45
CA LEU A 90 4.34 -18.48 2.58
C LEU A 90 3.14 -18.97 3.39
N VAL A 91 2.11 -18.14 3.50
CA VAL A 91 0.87 -18.44 4.22
C VAL A 91 -0.18 -19.10 3.30
N GLN A 92 0.11 -19.19 2.00
CA GLN A 92 -0.82 -19.70 1.00
C GLN A 92 -1.31 -21.10 1.40
N PRO A 93 -2.62 -21.29 1.64
CA PRO A 93 -3.16 -22.61 1.91
C PRO A 93 -2.96 -23.48 0.66
N GLY A 94 -2.12 -24.50 0.78
CA GLY A 94 -1.99 -25.60 -0.19
C GLY A 94 -2.98 -26.72 0.07
#